data_AF-A0A7V6MY28-F1
#
_entry.id   AF-A0A7V6MY28-F1
#
_cell.length_a   1.000
_cell.length_b   1.000
_cell.length_c   1.000
_cell.angle_alpha   90.00
_cell.angle_beta   90.00
_cell.angle_gamma   90.00
#
_symmetry.space_group_name_H-M   'P 1'
#
loop_
_entity.id
_entity.type
_entity.pdbx_description
1 polymer ?
#
loop_
_entity_poly.entity_id
_entity_poly.type
_entity_poly.pdbx_seq_one_letter_code
_entity_poly.pdbx_strand_id
1 'polypeptide(L)'
;MPHASKSGTAGACAIAAAVSLAIEGDSSIEQVLEAALSGALLGEKAGFDIPSPSIAARIQLAIELVEKNRKNGFEQTCLDLYRYIGASMKSYESIPLSLGIFYAAEGDVKKGIIGAVNIGDDADTNASIVGDLCGAFSGTDKVNPQCINHIQSQNHIDFKEIAQALIA
;
A
#
# COMPACT_ATOMS: atom_id res chain seq x y z
N MET A 1 13.52 -16.01 -7.93
CA MET A 1 12.61 -15.00 -7.35
C MET A 1 11.19 -15.57 -7.39
N PRO A 2 10.52 -15.84 -6.26
CA PRO A 2 9.10 -16.20 -6.28
C PRO A 2 8.29 -14.98 -6.77
N HIS A 3 7.21 -15.19 -7.53
CA HIS A 3 6.37 -14.14 -8.16
C HIS A 3 6.96 -13.41 -9.39
N ALA A 4 7.70 -14.11 -10.24
CA ALA A 4 8.28 -13.54 -11.46
C ALA A 4 7.27 -13.18 -12.57
N SER A 5 5.96 -13.16 -12.31
CA SER A 5 4.97 -12.75 -13.31
C SER A 5 4.97 -11.24 -13.51
N LYS A 6 4.40 -10.75 -14.62
CA LYS A 6 4.17 -9.31 -14.86
C LYS A 6 3.43 -8.65 -13.72
N SER A 7 2.29 -9.21 -13.29
CA SER A 7 1.49 -8.65 -12.20
C SER A 7 2.21 -8.69 -10.84
N GLY A 8 3.01 -9.73 -10.58
CA GLY A 8 3.80 -9.85 -9.36
C GLY A 8 4.94 -8.83 -9.32
N THR A 9 5.73 -8.77 -10.38
CA THR A 9 6.86 -7.85 -10.52
C THR A 9 6.40 -6.39 -10.53
N ALA A 10 5.35 -6.07 -11.29
CA ALA A 10 4.77 -4.73 -11.31
C ALA A 10 4.23 -4.32 -9.93
N GLY A 11 3.54 -5.23 -9.24
CA GLY A 11 3.04 -4.97 -7.88
C GLY A 11 4.17 -4.67 -6.89
N ALA A 12 5.22 -5.51 -6.89
CA ALA A 12 6.38 -5.33 -6.02
C ALA A 12 7.12 -4.01 -6.32
N CYS A 13 7.37 -3.71 -7.58
CA CYS A 13 8.02 -2.46 -7.98
C CYS A 13 7.18 -1.22 -7.66
N ALA A 14 5.85 -1.32 -7.72
CA ALA A 14 4.96 -0.21 -7.35
C ALA A 14 5.10 0.16 -5.87
N ILE A 15 4.99 -0.82 -4.98
CA ILE A 15 5.12 -0.57 -3.53
C ILE A 15 6.54 -0.14 -3.18
N ALA A 16 7.57 -0.76 -3.77
CA ALA A 16 8.96 -0.38 -3.52
C ALA A 16 9.24 1.08 -3.91
N ALA A 17 8.76 1.53 -5.08
CA ALA A 17 8.94 2.91 -5.52
C ALA A 17 8.17 3.90 -4.65
N ALA A 18 6.93 3.56 -4.27
CA ALA A 18 6.10 4.38 -3.39
C ALA A 18 6.74 4.56 -2.01
N VAL A 19 7.14 3.46 -1.37
CA VAL A 19 7.78 3.47 -0.04
C VAL A 19 9.12 4.20 -0.09
N SER A 20 9.94 3.96 -1.13
CA SER A 20 11.22 4.66 -1.29
C SER A 20 11.05 6.17 -1.30
N LEU A 21 10.11 6.70 -2.09
CA LEU A 21 9.86 8.13 -2.14
C LEU A 21 9.21 8.67 -0.86
N ALA A 22 8.33 7.89 -0.24
CA ALA A 22 7.69 8.29 1.02
C ALA A 22 8.72 8.46 2.16
N ILE A 23 9.73 7.60 2.23
CA ILE A 23 10.79 7.66 3.26
C ILE A 23 11.74 8.85 3.07
N GLU A 24 11.95 9.34 1.84
CA GLU A 24 12.82 10.49 1.57
C GLU A 24 12.36 11.76 2.32
N GLY A 25 11.06 11.85 2.65
CA GLY A 25 10.46 13.03 3.24
C GLY A 25 10.16 14.11 2.18
N ASP A 26 9.41 15.15 2.58
CA ASP A 26 9.04 16.29 1.73
C ASP A 26 8.36 15.94 0.39
N SER A 27 7.71 14.78 0.30
CA SER A 27 6.91 14.36 -0.85
C SER A 27 5.42 14.57 -0.62
N SER A 28 4.67 14.86 -1.69
CA SER A 28 3.21 14.84 -1.66
C SER A 28 2.68 13.42 -1.91
N ILE A 29 1.43 13.16 -1.49
CA ILE A 29 0.79 11.86 -1.71
C ILE A 29 0.69 11.55 -3.21
N GLU A 30 0.43 12.57 -4.03
CA GLU A 30 0.38 12.45 -5.48
C GLU A 30 1.72 12.02 -6.06
N GLN A 31 2.83 12.57 -5.55
CA GLN A 31 4.18 12.16 -5.97
C GLN A 31 4.46 10.69 -5.59
N VAL A 32 4.03 10.24 -4.41
CA VAL A 32 4.12 8.83 -3.98
C VAL A 32 3.33 7.91 -4.91
N LEU A 33 2.11 8.32 -5.31
CA LEU A 33 1.29 7.57 -6.27
C LEU A 33 1.90 7.55 -7.68
N GLU A 34 2.51 8.64 -8.12
CA GLU A 34 3.22 8.72 -9.40
C GLU A 34 4.46 7.81 -9.41
N ALA A 35 5.20 7.76 -8.30
CA ALA A 35 6.29 6.80 -8.11
C ALA A 35 5.78 5.36 -8.17
N ALA A 36 4.66 5.06 -7.52
CA ALA A 36 4.03 3.73 -7.57
C ALA A 36 3.67 3.32 -9.01
N LEU A 37 3.07 4.24 -9.78
CA LEU A 37 2.73 4.00 -11.19
C LEU A 37 3.97 3.78 -12.05
N SER A 38 5.01 4.60 -11.86
CA SER A 38 6.29 4.46 -12.56
C SER A 38 6.95 3.11 -12.26
N GLY A 39 6.96 2.72 -10.97
CA GLY A 39 7.44 1.42 -10.52
C GLY A 39 6.66 0.26 -11.13
N ALA A 40 5.33 0.34 -11.16
CA ALA A 40 4.48 -0.67 -11.79
C ALA A 40 4.82 -0.88 -13.27
N LEU A 41 4.92 0.22 -14.03
CA LEU A 41 5.23 0.19 -15.46
C LEU A 41 6.62 -0.38 -15.77
N LEU A 42 7.61 -0.10 -14.91
CA LEU A 42 8.96 -0.66 -15.04
C LEU A 42 8.98 -2.13 -14.65
N GLY A 43 8.34 -2.50 -13.55
CA GLY A 43 8.28 -3.90 -13.08
C GLY A 43 7.55 -4.81 -14.06
N GLU A 44 6.49 -4.33 -14.70
CA GLU A 44 5.75 -5.08 -15.71
C GLU A 44 6.65 -5.51 -16.89
N LYS A 45 7.63 -4.69 -17.28
CA LYS A 45 8.58 -5.01 -18.37
C LYS A 45 9.54 -6.16 -18.02
N ALA A 46 9.75 -6.42 -16.73
CA ALA A 46 10.68 -7.43 -16.24
C ALA A 46 10.01 -8.77 -15.90
N GLY A 47 8.68 -8.82 -15.82
CA GLY A 47 7.94 -10.02 -15.44
C GLY A 47 7.56 -10.93 -16.61
N PHE A 48 7.40 -12.22 -16.33
CA PHE A 48 6.88 -13.22 -17.27
C PHE A 48 5.39 -13.05 -17.49
N ASP A 49 4.98 -13.23 -18.74
CA ASP A 49 3.59 -13.04 -19.13
C ASP A 49 2.69 -14.15 -18.59
N ILE A 50 1.61 -13.75 -17.92
CA ILE A 50 0.54 -14.64 -17.48
C ILE A 50 -0.80 -13.92 -17.66
N PRO A 51 -1.93 -14.64 -17.82
CA PRO A 51 -3.25 -14.01 -17.80
C PRO A 51 -3.48 -13.29 -16.47
N SER A 52 -3.37 -11.95 -16.49
CA SER A 52 -3.56 -11.09 -15.32
C SER A 52 -3.92 -9.67 -15.75
N PRO A 53 -4.76 -8.96 -14.98
CA PRO A 53 -4.99 -7.53 -15.20
C PRO A 53 -3.71 -6.69 -15.02
N SER A 54 -3.61 -5.59 -15.77
CA SER A 54 -2.51 -4.61 -15.60
C SER A 54 -2.60 -3.93 -14.22
N ILE A 55 -1.49 -3.97 -13.49
CA ILE A 55 -1.36 -3.31 -12.18
C ILE A 55 -1.48 -1.79 -12.34
N ALA A 56 -0.73 -1.19 -13.28
CA ALA A 56 -0.70 0.25 -13.48
C ALA A 56 -2.09 0.81 -13.81
N ALA A 57 -2.84 0.16 -14.71
CA ALA A 57 -4.20 0.57 -15.05
C ALA A 57 -5.15 0.48 -13.84
N ARG A 58 -4.97 -0.50 -12.96
CA ARG A 58 -5.79 -0.65 -11.76
C ARG A 58 -5.42 0.32 -10.65
N ILE A 59 -4.15 0.71 -10.53
CA ILE A 59 -3.72 1.81 -9.66
C ILE A 59 -4.40 3.11 -10.12
N GLN A 60 -4.40 3.41 -11.42
CA GLN A 60 -5.11 4.57 -11.97
C GLN A 60 -6.60 4.54 -11.63
N LEU A 61 -7.25 3.38 -11.83
CA LEU A 61 -8.65 3.19 -11.43
C LEU A 61 -8.86 3.44 -9.93
N ALA A 62 -7.96 2.99 -9.06
CA ALA A 62 -8.05 3.24 -7.63
C ALA A 62 -8.01 4.74 -7.30
N ILE A 63 -7.09 5.48 -7.92
CA ILE A 63 -6.96 6.94 -7.77
C ILE A 63 -8.26 7.63 -8.23
N GLU A 64 -8.77 7.27 -9.41
CA GLU A 64 -10.03 7.82 -9.93
C GLU A 64 -11.23 7.54 -9.02
N LEU A 65 -11.30 6.35 -8.45
CA LEU A 65 -12.36 5.97 -7.50
C LEU A 65 -12.29 6.78 -6.22
N VAL A 66 -11.08 7.03 -5.69
CA VAL A 66 -10.91 7.89 -4.51
C VAL A 66 -11.36 9.30 -4.82
N GLU A 67 -10.87 9.90 -5.91
CA GLU A 67 -11.21 11.30 -6.24
C GLU A 67 -12.70 11.49 -6.51
N LYS A 68 -13.33 10.54 -7.19
CA LYS A 68 -14.77 10.58 -7.46
C LYS A 68 -15.61 10.46 -6.19
N ASN A 69 -15.17 9.67 -5.20
CA ASN A 69 -15.97 9.30 -4.04
C ASN A 69 -15.54 9.96 -2.73
N ARG A 70 -14.45 10.75 -2.70
CA ARG A 70 -13.92 11.39 -1.48
C ARG A 70 -14.98 12.14 -0.68
N LYS A 71 -15.90 12.83 -1.36
CA LYS A 71 -17.01 13.57 -0.75
C LYS A 71 -18.05 12.69 -0.02
N ASN A 72 -18.08 11.40 -0.32
CA ASN A 72 -18.98 10.43 0.30
C ASN A 72 -18.42 9.87 1.63
N GLY A 73 -17.21 10.27 2.02
CA GLY A 73 -16.54 9.82 3.23
C GLY A 73 -15.59 8.64 3.00
N PHE A 74 -14.67 8.47 3.95
CA PHE A 74 -13.58 7.49 3.86
C PHE A 74 -14.07 6.04 3.77
N GLU A 75 -15.00 5.65 4.64
CA GLU A 75 -15.53 4.28 4.71
C GLU A 75 -16.22 3.89 3.40
N GLN A 76 -17.07 4.79 2.87
CA GLN A 76 -17.73 4.57 1.59
C GLN A 76 -16.73 4.51 0.43
N THR A 77 -15.68 5.34 0.46
CA THR A 77 -14.60 5.28 -0.53
C THR A 77 -13.86 3.94 -0.49
N CYS A 78 -13.55 3.41 0.70
CA CYS A 78 -12.93 2.10 0.85
C CYS A 78 -13.83 0.97 0.32
N LEU A 79 -15.14 1.04 0.61
CA LEU A 79 -16.11 0.09 0.09
C LEU A 79 -16.21 0.14 -1.44
N ASP A 80 -16.13 1.32 -2.04
CA ASP A 80 -16.14 1.45 -3.50
C ASP A 80 -14.83 0.94 -4.12
N LEU A 81 -13.68 1.19 -3.50
CA LEU A 81 -12.42 0.54 -3.90
C LEU A 81 -12.58 -0.99 -3.90
N TYR A 82 -13.09 -1.58 -2.81
CA TYR A 82 -13.34 -3.01 -2.74
C TYR A 82 -14.29 -3.50 -3.84
N ARG A 83 -15.41 -2.81 -4.09
CA ARG A 83 -16.40 -3.22 -5.10
C ARG A 83 -15.84 -3.30 -6.51
N TYR A 84 -14.97 -2.36 -6.89
CA TYR A 84 -14.42 -2.27 -8.25
C TYR A 84 -13.07 -2.98 -8.41
N ILE A 85 -12.31 -3.13 -7.31
CA ILE A 85 -10.95 -3.67 -7.34
C ILE A 85 -10.86 -5.08 -6.71
N GLY A 86 -11.60 -5.36 -5.65
CA GLY A 86 -11.38 -6.54 -4.81
C GLY A 86 -10.33 -6.31 -3.73
N ALA A 87 -10.18 -7.29 -2.83
CA ALA A 87 -9.29 -7.25 -1.68
C ALA A 87 -8.49 -8.55 -1.47
N SER A 88 -8.41 -9.42 -2.49
CA SER A 88 -7.77 -10.72 -2.34
C SER A 88 -6.24 -10.65 -2.44
N MET A 89 -5.60 -11.79 -2.19
CA MET A 89 -4.15 -12.01 -2.34
C MET A 89 -3.58 -11.84 -3.74
N LYS A 90 -4.42 -11.57 -4.74
CA LYS A 90 -3.95 -11.31 -6.10
C LYS A 90 -3.31 -9.93 -6.12
N SER A 91 -2.07 -9.82 -6.62
CA SER A 91 -1.38 -8.53 -6.65
C SER A 91 -2.16 -7.45 -7.42
N TYR A 92 -2.93 -7.86 -8.44
CA TYR A 92 -3.80 -6.96 -9.19
C TYR A 92 -5.05 -6.50 -8.44
N GLU A 93 -5.35 -7.05 -7.27
CA GLU A 93 -6.38 -6.54 -6.35
C GLU A 93 -5.74 -5.85 -5.15
N SER A 94 -4.82 -6.54 -4.47
CA SER A 94 -4.15 -6.07 -3.25
C SER A 94 -3.37 -4.77 -3.43
N ILE A 95 -2.55 -4.64 -4.47
CA ILE A 95 -1.69 -3.45 -4.66
C ILE A 95 -2.52 -2.20 -4.98
N PRO A 96 -3.45 -2.23 -5.96
CA PRO A 96 -4.29 -1.06 -6.23
C PRO A 96 -5.23 -0.70 -5.07
N LEU A 97 -5.79 -1.69 -4.37
CA LEU A 97 -6.61 -1.44 -3.18
C LEU A 97 -5.81 -0.70 -2.11
N SER A 98 -4.62 -1.20 -1.79
CA SER A 98 -3.77 -0.64 -0.73
C SER A 98 -3.33 0.78 -1.05
N LEU A 99 -2.89 1.07 -2.28
CA LEU A 99 -2.57 2.43 -2.72
C LEU A 99 -3.79 3.36 -2.70
N GLY A 100 -4.97 2.85 -3.07
CA GLY A 100 -6.22 3.60 -2.98
C GLY A 100 -6.60 3.94 -1.53
N ILE A 101 -6.48 2.99 -0.61
CA ILE A 101 -6.77 3.23 0.82
C ILE A 101 -5.76 4.22 1.41
N PHE A 102 -4.46 4.07 1.09
CA PHE A 102 -3.43 5.04 1.47
C PHE A 102 -3.81 6.46 1.01
N TYR A 103 -4.24 6.61 -0.24
CA TYR A 103 -4.64 7.90 -0.78
C TYR A 103 -5.89 8.48 -0.11
N ALA A 104 -6.92 7.65 0.12
CA ALA A 104 -8.15 8.06 0.79
C ALA A 104 -7.94 8.38 2.28
N ALA A 105 -6.95 7.73 2.90
CA ALA A 105 -6.55 7.99 4.28
C ALA A 105 -5.69 9.24 4.43
N GLU A 106 -5.18 9.79 3.33
CA GLU A 106 -4.26 10.93 3.31
C GLU A 106 -2.99 10.65 4.13
N GLY A 107 -2.47 9.42 4.04
CA GLY A 107 -1.29 8.99 4.81
C GLY A 107 -1.54 8.75 6.30
N ASP A 108 -2.75 8.95 6.83
CA ASP A 108 -3.06 8.67 8.22
C ASP A 108 -2.93 7.16 8.53
N VAL A 109 -1.97 6.83 9.39
CA VAL A 109 -1.60 5.45 9.74
C VAL A 109 -2.78 4.68 10.33
N LYS A 110 -3.44 5.25 11.33
CA LYS A 110 -4.52 4.55 12.05
C LYS A 110 -5.74 4.38 11.16
N LYS A 111 -6.14 5.45 10.47
CA LYS A 111 -7.29 5.47 9.56
C LYS A 111 -7.07 4.51 8.40
N GLY A 112 -5.90 4.53 7.77
CA GLY A 112 -5.54 3.63 6.68
C GLY A 112 -5.59 2.16 7.09
N ILE A 113 -4.88 1.79 8.17
CA ILE A 113 -4.82 0.39 8.65
C ILE A 113 -6.22 -0.12 9.03
N ILE A 114 -6.99 0.65 9.81
CA ILE A 114 -8.35 0.26 10.18
C ILE A 114 -9.25 0.13 8.95
N GLY A 115 -9.11 1.04 7.97
CA GLY A 115 -9.83 0.97 6.70
C GLY A 115 -9.56 -0.35 5.98
N ALA A 116 -8.29 -0.72 5.79
CA ALA A 116 -7.89 -1.96 5.15
C ALA A 116 -8.39 -3.21 5.89
N VAL A 117 -8.25 -3.24 7.23
CA VAL A 117 -8.73 -4.36 8.05
C VAL A 117 -10.24 -4.55 7.93
N ASN A 118 -11.00 -3.45 7.94
CA ASN A 118 -12.47 -3.51 7.87
C ASN A 118 -13.01 -3.93 6.49
N ILE A 119 -12.21 -3.82 5.42
CA ILE A 119 -12.59 -4.35 4.11
C ILE A 119 -12.56 -5.88 4.08
N GLY A 120 -11.66 -6.52 4.84
CA GLY A 120 -11.56 -7.98 4.94
C GLY A 120 -10.86 -8.63 3.74
N ASP A 121 -11.18 -9.91 3.50
CA ASP A 121 -10.49 -10.80 2.56
C ASP A 121 -9.01 -11.02 2.95
N ASP A 122 -8.03 -10.60 2.15
CA ASP A 122 -6.59 -10.67 2.49
C ASP A 122 -6.18 -9.47 3.37
N ALA A 123 -6.82 -9.39 4.54
CA ALA A 123 -6.76 -8.22 5.40
C ALA A 123 -5.36 -7.98 5.98
N ASP A 124 -4.61 -9.02 6.31
CA ASP A 124 -3.26 -8.93 6.85
C ASP A 124 -2.29 -8.36 5.81
N THR A 125 -2.30 -8.87 4.58
CA THR A 125 -1.46 -8.36 3.50
C THR A 125 -1.79 -6.90 3.17
N ASN A 126 -3.08 -6.59 2.95
CA ASN A 126 -3.50 -5.25 2.57
C ASN A 126 -3.24 -4.24 3.69
N ALA A 127 -3.54 -4.59 4.95
CA ALA A 127 -3.28 -3.70 6.08
C ALA A 127 -1.78 -3.51 6.34
N SER A 128 -0.95 -4.54 6.09
CA SER A 128 0.51 -4.39 6.14
C SER A 128 1.00 -3.39 5.11
N ILE A 129 0.59 -3.53 3.84
CA ILE A 129 1.02 -2.62 2.76
C ILE A 129 0.54 -1.19 3.05
N VAL A 130 -0.72 -1.01 3.48
CA VAL A 130 -1.25 0.32 3.85
C VAL A 130 -0.49 0.90 5.05
N GLY A 131 -0.18 0.07 6.06
CA GLY A 131 0.63 0.46 7.21
C GLY A 131 2.04 0.90 6.83
N ASP A 132 2.68 0.17 5.91
CA ASP A 132 4.00 0.52 5.38
C ASP A 132 3.98 1.86 4.65
N LEU A 133 3.01 2.07 3.75
CA LEU A 133 2.85 3.32 2.99
C LEU A 133 2.56 4.51 3.92
N CYS A 134 1.56 4.39 4.80
CA CYS A 134 1.20 5.46 5.72
C CYS A 134 2.33 5.74 6.73
N GLY A 135 3.02 4.70 7.23
CA GLY A 135 4.10 4.83 8.20
C GLY A 135 5.35 5.46 7.59
N ALA A 136 5.71 5.04 6.37
CA ALA A 136 6.77 5.67 5.59
C ALA A 136 6.49 7.15 5.33
N PHE A 137 5.27 7.49 4.92
CA PHE A 137 4.88 8.85 4.57
C PHE A 137 4.73 9.79 5.78
N SER A 138 4.07 9.31 6.84
CA SER A 138 3.68 10.16 7.98
C SER A 138 4.67 10.12 9.15
N GLY A 139 5.61 9.18 9.15
CA GLY A 139 6.61 9.02 10.19
C GLY A 139 6.14 8.15 11.37
N THR A 140 7.14 7.62 12.09
CA THR A 140 6.92 6.65 13.19
C THR A 140 6.17 7.23 14.38
N ASP A 141 6.17 8.55 14.56
CA ASP A 141 5.45 9.24 15.64
C ASP A 141 3.93 9.14 15.49
N LYS A 142 3.42 8.79 14.29
CA LYS A 142 1.99 8.55 14.05
C LYS A 142 1.57 7.11 14.34
N VAL A 143 2.50 6.20 14.56
CA VAL A 143 2.21 4.80 14.89
C VAL A 143 1.89 4.68 16.38
N ASN A 144 0.84 3.92 16.73
CA ASN A 144 0.48 3.74 18.13
C ASN A 144 1.58 2.97 18.90
N PRO A 145 2.25 3.58 19.89
CA PRO A 145 3.33 2.93 20.63
C PRO A 145 2.86 1.70 21.43
N GLN A 146 1.58 1.66 21.84
CA GLN A 146 1.02 0.49 22.52
C GLN A 146 0.96 -0.72 21.60
N CYS A 147 0.63 -0.51 20.31
CA CYS A 147 0.62 -1.58 19.32
C CYS A 147 2.05 -2.10 19.06
N ILE A 148 3.02 -1.19 18.91
CA ILE A 148 4.44 -1.55 18.75
C ILE A 148 4.89 -2.41 19.93
N ASN A 149 4.75 -1.91 21.16
CA ASN A 149 5.18 -2.60 22.38
C ASN A 149 4.52 -3.98 22.52
N HIS A 150 3.22 -4.08 22.22
CA HIS A 150 2.50 -5.34 22.26
C HIS A 150 3.09 -6.34 21.26
N ILE A 151 3.23 -5.97 19.99
CA ILE A 151 3.74 -6.85 18.93
C ILE A 151 5.19 -7.28 19.23
N GLN A 152 6.04 -6.36 19.68
CA GLN A 152 7.42 -6.67 20.08
C GLN A 152 7.46 -7.68 21.23
N SER A 153 6.61 -7.52 22.25
CA SER A 153 6.55 -8.42 23.40
C SER A 153 6.11 -9.84 23.04
N GLN A 154 5.19 -9.97 22.06
CA GLN A 154 4.68 -11.28 21.64
C GLN A 154 5.65 -12.00 20.69
N ASN A 155 6.32 -11.25 19.80
CA ASN A 155 7.14 -11.82 18.75
C ASN A 155 8.64 -11.84 19.07
N HIS A 156 9.07 -11.17 20.14
CA HIS A 156 10.47 -11.02 20.53
C HIS A 156 11.33 -10.39 19.41
N ILE A 157 10.78 -9.36 18.74
CA ILE A 157 11.40 -8.64 17.63
C ILE A 157 11.71 -7.20 18.06
N ASP A 158 12.92 -6.72 17.74
CA ASP A 158 13.25 -5.30 17.82
C ASP A 158 13.07 -4.62 16.46
N PHE A 159 11.91 -3.99 16.25
CA PHE A 159 11.63 -3.28 15.00
C PHE A 159 12.55 -2.07 14.80
N LYS A 160 13.00 -1.43 15.88
CA LYS A 160 13.85 -0.26 15.79
C LYS A 160 15.26 -0.65 15.37
N GLU A 161 15.79 -1.74 15.91
CA GLU A 161 17.07 -2.31 15.49
C GLU A 161 17.04 -2.68 13.99
N ILE A 162 16.00 -3.38 13.54
CA ILE A 162 15.84 -3.75 12.13
C ILE A 162 15.77 -2.51 11.23
N ALA A 163 14.95 -1.52 11.60
CA ALA A 163 14.81 -0.28 10.84
C ALA A 163 16.14 0.49 10.75
N GLN A 164 16.91 0.55 11.84
CA GLN A 164 18.22 1.18 11.86
C GLN A 164 19.23 0.46 10.96
N ALA A 165 19.19 -0.87 10.88
CA ALA A 165 20.05 -1.63 9.99
C ALA A 165 19.73 -1.43 8.49
N LEU A 166 18.50 -1.02 8.15
CA LEU A 166 18.08 -0.77 6.77
C LEU A 166 18.47 0.63 6.26
N ILE A 167 18.75 1.57 7.15
CA ILE A 167 19.18 2.94 6.83
C ILE A 167 20.68 3.18 7.05
N ALA A 168 21.42 2.13 7.44
CA ALA A 168 22.85 2.18 7.74
C ALA A 168 23.73 2.05 6.49
#